data_AF-A0AA37MG98-F1
#
_entry.id   AF-A0AA37MG98-F1
#
_cell.length_a   1.000
_cell.length_b   1.000
_cell.length_c   1.000
_cell.angle_alpha   90.00
_cell.angle_beta   90.00
_cell.angle_gamma   90.00
#
_symmetry.space_group_name_H-M   'P 1'
#
loop_
_entity.id
_entity.type
_entity.pdbx_description
1 polymer ?
#
loop_
_entity_poly.entity_id
_entity_poly.type
_entity_poly.pdbx_seq_one_letter_code
_entity_poly.pdbx_strand_id
1 'polypeptide(L)'
;MSAALREEDVVARLREACVAAGGQSAWAAAHGVSVPYVHDVCRGRRGPGESVLRGLGLVREVRYVPREPRTVALYDADSVTLVEAEVLP
;
A
#
# COMPACT_ATOMS: atom_id res chain seq x y z
N MET A 1 6.65 -13.73 -10.99
CA MET A 1 6.45 -12.66 -10.00
C MET A 1 5.11 -12.91 -9.33
N SER A 2 5.03 -13.05 -8.01
CA SER A 2 3.71 -12.98 -7.36
C SER A 2 3.16 -11.56 -7.55
N ALA A 3 1.84 -11.43 -7.63
CA ALA A 3 1.20 -10.13 -7.73
C ALA A 3 1.54 -9.28 -6.48
N ALA A 4 1.89 -8.01 -6.69
CA ALA A 4 2.12 -7.07 -5.59
C ALA A 4 0.80 -6.84 -4.84
N LEU A 5 0.86 -6.91 -3.50
CA LEU A 5 -0.28 -6.63 -2.64
C LEU A 5 -0.44 -5.13 -2.43
N ARG A 6 -1.69 -4.65 -2.42
CA ARG A 6 -2.02 -3.32 -1.94
C ARG A 6 -2.05 -3.30 -0.42
N GLU A 7 -1.98 -2.12 0.17
CA GLU A 7 -2.06 -1.96 1.63
C GLU A 7 -3.34 -2.56 2.21
N GLU A 8 -4.46 -2.41 1.49
CA GLU A 8 -5.76 -2.98 1.84
C GLU A 8 -5.71 -4.51 1.94
N ASP A 9 -5.01 -5.18 1.01
CA ASP A 9 -4.84 -6.63 1.01
C ASP A 9 -4.01 -7.08 2.23
N VAL A 10 -2.98 -6.30 2.59
CA VAL A 10 -2.16 -6.57 3.78
C VAL A 10 -3.00 -6.42 5.05
N VAL A 11 -3.84 -5.39 5.14
CA VAL A 11 -4.74 -5.18 6.28
C VAL A 11 -5.79 -6.30 6.37
N ALA A 12 -6.33 -6.77 5.24
CA ALA A 12 -7.25 -7.91 5.23
C ALA A 12 -6.57 -9.18 5.78
N ARG A 13 -5.35 -9.50 5.32
CA ARG A 13 -4.56 -10.62 5.83
C ARG A 13 -4.23 -10.48 7.31
N LEU A 14 -3.93 -9.27 7.78
CA LEU A 14 -3.71 -9.02 9.21
C LEU A 14 -4.95 -9.36 10.04
N ARG A 15 -6.14 -8.97 9.58
CA ARG A 15 -7.40 -9.26 10.27
C ARG A 15 -7.67 -10.77 10.32
N GLU A 16 -7.46 -11.48 9.22
CA GLU A 16 -7.59 -12.95 9.15
C GLU A 16 -6.60 -13.65 10.09
N ALA A 17 -5.33 -13.22 10.09
CA ALA A 17 -4.32 -13.76 10.98
C ALA A 17 -4.64 -13.49 12.46
N CYS A 18 -5.21 -12.32 12.77
CA CYS A 18 -5.72 -12.02 14.12
C CYS A 18 -6.86 -12.98 14.51
N VAL A 19 -7.82 -13.24 13.62
CA VAL A 19 -8.91 -14.19 13.88
C VAL A 19 -8.36 -15.60 14.12
N ALA A 20 -7.44 -16.07 13.27
CA ALA A 20 -6.82 -17.38 13.39
C ALA A 20 -6.02 -17.54 14.70
N ALA A 21 -5.39 -16.47 15.19
CA ALA A 21 -4.67 -16.46 16.46
C ALA A 21 -5.57 -16.33 17.70
N GLY A 22 -6.88 -16.15 17.54
CA GLY A 22 -7.82 -15.92 18.65
C GLY A 22 -7.95 -14.46 19.10
N GLY A 23 -7.49 -13.51 18.28
CA GLY A 23 -7.67 -12.08 18.47
C GLY A 23 -6.41 -11.26 18.18
N GLN A 24 -6.57 -9.93 18.11
CA GLN A 24 -5.46 -9.00 17.87
C GLN A 24 -4.39 -9.10 18.96
N SER A 25 -4.78 -9.20 20.23
CA SER A 25 -3.83 -9.31 21.35
C SER A 25 -2.99 -10.58 21.30
N ALA A 26 -3.61 -11.71 20.92
CA ALA A 26 -2.92 -12.99 20.81
C ALA A 26 -1.92 -12.99 19.64
N TRP A 27 -2.36 -12.49 18.48
CA TRP A 27 -1.46 -12.33 17.32
C TRP A 27 -0.31 -11.38 17.62
N ALA A 28 -0.58 -10.24 18.26
CA ALA A 28 0.40 -9.24 18.64
C ALA A 28 1.46 -9.83 19.58
N ALA A 29 1.05 -10.56 20.62
CA ALA A 29 1.94 -11.23 21.56
C ALA A 29 2.84 -12.27 20.87
N ALA A 30 2.28 -13.08 19.97
CA ALA A 30 3.01 -14.11 19.24
C ALA A 30 4.12 -13.54 18.32
N HIS A 31 3.95 -12.30 17.83
CA HIS A 31 4.88 -11.65 16.89
C HIS A 31 5.68 -10.50 17.50
N GLY A 32 5.57 -10.26 18.82
CA GLY A 32 6.28 -9.18 19.49
C GLY A 32 5.86 -7.77 19.02
N VAL A 33 4.61 -7.62 18.60
CA VAL A 33 4.03 -6.35 18.13
C VAL A 33 3.13 -5.77 19.23
N SER A 34 3.06 -4.46 19.37
CA SER A 34 2.14 -3.86 20.35
C SER A 34 0.69 -3.95 19.87
N VAL A 35 -0.23 -4.32 20.78
CA VAL A 35 -1.67 -4.41 20.49
C VAL A 35 -2.23 -3.09 19.94
N PRO A 36 -1.91 -1.90 20.48
CA PRO A 36 -2.39 -0.64 19.93
C PRO A 36 -1.95 -0.42 18.49
N TYR A 37 -0.74 -0.85 18.12
CA TYR A 37 -0.26 -0.73 16.76
C TYR A 37 -1.01 -1.66 15.79
N VAL A 38 -1.23 -2.92 16.18
CA VAL A 38 -2.07 -3.86 15.40
C VAL A 38 -3.48 -3.30 15.22
N HIS A 39 -4.06 -2.72 16.27
CA HIS A 39 -5.37 -2.07 16.21
C HIS A 39 -5.37 -0.87 15.24
N ASP A 40 -4.37 0.01 15.30
CA ASP A 40 -4.27 1.16 14.41
C ASP A 40 -4.11 0.77 12.94
N VAL A 41 -3.31 -0.27 12.65
CA VAL A 41 -3.17 -0.83 11.29
C VAL A 41 -4.49 -1.43 10.82
N CYS A 42 -5.15 -2.23 11.66
CA CYS A 42 -6.47 -2.79 11.35
C CYS A 42 -7.53 -1.71 11.08
N ARG A 43 -7.38 -0.51 11.65
CA ARG A 43 -8.29 0.64 11.44
C ARG A 43 -7.85 1.57 10.31
N GLY A 44 -6.72 1.31 9.64
CA GLY A 44 -6.16 2.17 8.60
C GLY A 44 -5.66 3.52 9.13
N ARG A 45 -5.45 3.66 10.45
CA ARG A 45 -4.89 4.89 11.05
C ARG A 45 -3.38 5.00 10.85
N ARG A 46 -2.73 3.85 10.64
CA ARG A 46 -1.30 3.71 10.34
C ARG A 46 -1.12 2.61 9.30
N GLY A 47 -0.13 2.77 8.43
CA GLY A 47 0.23 1.72 7.50
C GLY A 47 0.96 0.54 8.18
N PRO A 48 0.92 -0.66 7.57
CA PRO A 48 1.65 -1.83 8.03
C PRO A 48 3.16 -1.63 7.83
N GLY A 49 3.87 -1.57 8.95
CA GLY A 49 5.32 -1.47 9.00
C GLY A 49 5.98 -2.84 9.08
N GLU A 50 7.31 -2.82 9.12
CA GLU A 50 8.16 -4.02 9.05
C GLU A 50 7.76 -5.12 10.05
N SER A 51 7.42 -4.77 11.29
CA SER A 51 7.06 -5.76 12.31
C SER A 51 5.76 -6.51 11.98
N VAL A 52 4.77 -5.81 11.41
CA VAL A 52 3.52 -6.42 10.94
C VAL A 52 3.79 -7.25 9.68
N LEU A 53 4.51 -6.70 8.71
CA LEU A 53 4.82 -7.37 7.45
C LEU A 53 5.57 -8.68 7.69
N ARG A 54 6.58 -8.66 8.56
CA ARG A 54 7.34 -9.85 8.96
C ARG A 54 6.44 -10.93 9.57
N GLY A 55 5.53 -10.54 10.47
CA GLY A 55 4.56 -11.48 11.06
C GLY A 55 3.59 -12.10 10.04
N LEU A 56 3.40 -11.44 8.89
CA LEU A 56 2.59 -11.95 7.78
C LEU A 56 3.42 -12.67 6.70
N GLY A 57 4.74 -12.78 6.87
CA GLY A 57 5.64 -13.33 5.85
C GLY A 57 5.74 -12.44 4.60
N LEU A 58 5.55 -11.13 4.76
CA LEU A 58 5.60 -10.13 3.70
C LEU A 58 6.83 -9.22 3.86
N VAL A 59 7.22 -8.61 2.76
CA VAL A 59 8.24 -7.55 2.71
C VAL A 59 7.72 -6.38 1.90
N ARG A 60 8.07 -5.16 2.30
CA ARG A 60 7.79 -3.96 1.51
C ARG A 60 8.94 -3.70 0.54
N GLU A 61 8.68 -3.86 -0.74
CA GLU A 61 9.64 -3.51 -1.80
C GLU A 61 9.27 -2.15 -2.40
N VAL A 62 10.22 -1.21 -2.42
CA VAL A 62 10.07 0.11 -3.05
C VAL A 62 10.93 0.15 -4.29
N ARG A 63 10.32 0.37 -5.46
CA ARG A 63 11.03 0.44 -6.74
C ARG A 63 10.91 1.84 -7.35
N TYR A 64 12.06 2.39 -7.72
CA TYR A 64 12.15 3.60 -8.53
C TYR A 64 12.28 3.19 -10.00
N VAL A 65 11.44 3.74 -10.86
CA VAL A 65 11.45 3.49 -12.30
C VAL A 65 11.53 4.82 -13.05
N PRO A 66 12.19 4.85 -14.23
CA PRO A 66 12.15 6.03 -15.09
C PRO A 66 10.71 6.43 -15.39
N ARG A 67 10.47 7.75 -15.40
CA ARG A 67 9.18 8.30 -15.76
C ARG A 67 9.02 8.26 -17.28
N GLU A 68 7.99 7.59 -17.76
CA GLU A 68 7.67 7.60 -19.20
C GLU A 68 7.04 8.97 -19.57
N PRO A 69 7.48 9.59 -20.69
CA PRO A 69 6.83 10.78 -21.22
C PRO A 69 5.35 10.48 -21.50
N ARG A 70 4.48 11.45 -21.21
CA ARG A 70 3.08 11.39 -21.65
C ARG A 70 2.80 12.50 -22.65
N THR A 71 2.11 12.15 -23.73
CA THR A 71 1.56 13.13 -24.66
C THR A 71 0.40 13.83 -23.99
N VAL A 72 0.46 15.15 -23.89
CA VAL A 72 -0.66 15.96 -23.38
C VAL A 72 -1.09 16.91 -24.49
N ALA A 73 -2.38 16.91 -24.81
CA ALA A 73 -2.98 17.89 -25.70
C ALA A 73 -3.41 19.12 -24.88
N LEU A 74 -2.89 20.30 -25.24
CA LEU A 74 -3.38 21.56 -24.71
C LEU A 74 -4.52 22.06 -25.60
N TYR A 75 -5.67 22.26 -24.99
CA TYR A 75 -6.85 22.82 -25.62
C TYR A 75 -7.01 24.28 -25.19
N ASP A 76 -7.45 25.14 -26.10
CA ASP A 76 -7.96 26.46 -25.72
C ASP A 76 -9.40 26.38 -25.17
N ALA A 77 -9.96 27.56 -24.83
CA ALA A 77 -11.31 27.68 -24.27
C ALA A 77 -12.41 27.15 -25.20
N ASP A 78 -12.11 27.01 -26.49
CA ASP A 78 -13.04 26.55 -27.53
C ASP A 78 -12.76 25.09 -27.94
N SER A 79 -11.95 24.36 -27.15
CA SER A 79 -11.56 22.97 -27.39
C SER A 79 -10.77 22.73 -28.69
N VAL A 80 -10.12 23.77 -29.24
CA VAL A 80 -9.21 23.62 -30.37
C VAL A 80 -7.84 23.19 -29.84
N THR A 81 -7.32 22.06 -30.32
CA THR A 81 -5.97 21.57 -29.97
C THR A 81 -4.93 22.52 -30.54
N LEU A 82 -4.15 23.18 -29.68
CA LEU A 82 -3.13 24.15 -30.12
C LEU A 82 -1.75 23.52 -30.31
N VAL A 83 -1.34 22.57 -29.47
CA VAL A 83 -0.03 21.90 -29.51
C VAL A 83 -0.11 20.50 -28.88
N GLU A 84 0.54 19.50 -29.50
CA GLU A 84 0.93 18.24 -28.84
C GLU A 84 2.38 18.35 -28.39
N ALA A 85 2.65 18.09 -27.10
CA ALA A 85 3.99 18.08 -26.55
C ALA A 85 4.23 16.83 -25.69
N GLU A 86 5.43 16.26 -25.79
CA GLU A 86 5.91 15.30 -24.82
C GLU A 86 6.33 16.05 -23.56
N VAL A 87 5.64 15.78 -22.45
CA VAL A 87 5.96 16.40 -21.17
C VAL A 87 6.46 15.33 -20.22
N LEU A 88 7.69 15.49 -19.74
CA LEU A 88 8.15 14.86 -18.50
C LEU A 88 7.51 15.64 -17.35
N PRO A 89 6.58 15.03 -16.58
CA PRO A 89 5.90 15.75 -15.51
C PRO A 89 6.72 15.81 -14.22
#